data_AF-A0A956LAC3-F1
#
_entry.id   AF-A0A956LAC3-F1
#
_cell.length_a   1.000
_cell.length_b   1.000
_cell.length_c   1.000
_cell.angle_alpha   90.00
_cell.angle_beta   90.00
_cell.angle_gamma   90.00
#
_symmetry.space_group_name_H-M   'P 1'
#
loop_
_entity.id
_entity.type
_entity.pdbx_description
1 polymer ?
#
loop_
_entity_poly.entity_id
_entity_poly.type
_entity_poly.pdbx_seq_one_letter_code
_entity_poly.pdbx_strand_id
1 'polypeptide(L)'
;MAPELPFDNSFIRELPADPEPRNFVRAVHRAAYSRVEPTPVRAPKLIAWSPEVARLVGLPDTLEAAAELADVFAGNHLLAGMEPYAACYGG
;
A
#
# COMPACT_ATOMS: atom_id res chain seq x y z
N MET A 1 3.06 -17.78 -4.95
CA MET A 1 2.07 -16.89 -5.58
C MET A 1 1.23 -16.36 -4.44
N ALA A 2 1.33 -15.06 -4.14
CA ALA A 2 0.48 -14.46 -3.12
C ALA A 2 -1.01 -14.73 -3.47
N PRO A 3 -1.87 -15.03 -2.48
CA PRO A 3 -3.30 -15.20 -2.75
C PRO A 3 -3.86 -13.93 -3.41
N GLU A 4 -4.86 -14.08 -4.27
CA GLU A 4 -5.62 -12.92 -4.78
C GLU A 4 -6.35 -12.26 -3.59
N LEU A 5 -5.79 -11.15 -3.11
CA LEU A 5 -6.36 -10.39 -2.02
C LEU A 5 -7.46 -9.46 -2.57
N PRO A 6 -8.65 -9.44 -1.94
CA PRO A 6 -9.72 -8.55 -2.36
C PRO A 6 -9.44 -7.12 -1.87
N PHE A 7 -8.96 -6.25 -2.75
CA PHE A 7 -8.84 -4.82 -2.47
C PHE A 7 -10.15 -4.11 -2.85
N ASP A 8 -10.98 -3.78 -1.86
CA ASP A 8 -12.23 -3.04 -2.08
C ASP A 8 -11.99 -1.57 -2.44
N ASN A 9 -10.97 -0.93 -1.86
CA ASN A 9 -10.64 0.47 -2.12
C ASN A 9 -11.80 1.46 -1.86
N SER A 10 -12.75 1.16 -0.96
CA SER A 10 -13.88 2.04 -0.62
C SER A 10 -13.45 3.46 -0.26
N PHE A 11 -12.39 3.61 0.54
CA PHE A 11 -11.90 4.93 0.96
C PHE A 11 -11.60 5.86 -0.22
N ILE A 12 -10.84 5.39 -1.21
CA ILE A 12 -10.48 6.19 -2.39
C ILE A 12 -11.60 6.25 -3.43
N ARG A 13 -12.50 5.26 -3.46
CA ARG A 13 -13.65 5.25 -4.36
C ARG A 13 -14.71 6.26 -3.93
N GLU A 14 -14.89 6.45 -2.62
CA GLU A 14 -16.02 7.17 -2.06
C GLU A 14 -15.67 8.58 -1.57
N LEU A 15 -14.39 8.85 -1.26
CA LEU A 15 -13.96 10.14 -0.74
C LEU A 15 -13.32 11.04 -1.81
N PRO A 16 -13.34 12.38 -1.63
CA PRO A 16 -12.81 13.30 -2.62
C PRO A 16 -11.28 13.18 -2.77
N ALA A 17 -10.85 12.89 -4.00
CA ALA A 17 -9.44 12.89 -4.38
C ALA A 17 -8.92 14.32 -4.59
N ASP A 18 -7.65 14.53 -4.27
CA ASP A 18 -6.90 15.70 -4.66
C ASP A 18 -6.65 15.68 -6.18
N PRO A 19 -7.01 16.73 -6.92
CA PRO A 19 -6.87 16.74 -8.38
C PRO A 19 -5.43 16.93 -8.86
N GLU A 20 -4.50 17.34 -8.01
CA GLU A 20 -3.10 17.57 -8.42
C GLU A 20 -2.30 16.26 -8.36
N PRO A 21 -1.79 15.77 -9.51
CA PRO A 21 -1.17 14.45 -9.62
C PRO A 21 0.31 14.41 -9.22
N ARG A 22 0.99 15.55 -9.06
CA ARG A 22 2.41 15.57 -8.72
C ARG A 22 2.60 15.33 -7.23
N ASN A 23 3.61 14.51 -6.91
CA ASN A 23 4.02 14.24 -5.54
C ASN A 23 5.03 15.30 -5.06
N PHE A 24 4.57 16.27 -4.26
CA PHE A 24 5.40 17.28 -3.59
C PHE A 24 4.68 17.84 -2.36
N VAL A 25 5.44 18.46 -1.45
CA VAL A 25 4.89 19.02 -0.21
C VAL A 25 4.08 20.30 -0.51
N ARG A 26 2.83 20.32 -0.05
CA ARG A 26 1.93 21.48 -0.11
C ARG A 26 0.75 21.30 0.85
N ALA A 27 -0.05 22.35 1.02
CA ALA A 27 -1.37 22.22 1.62
C ALA A 27 -2.32 21.50 0.65
N VAL A 28 -3.10 20.55 1.19
CA VAL A 28 -4.16 19.83 0.48
C VAL A 28 -5.49 20.34 1.04
N HIS A 29 -6.35 20.86 0.17
CA HIS A 29 -7.64 21.42 0.56
C HIS A 29 -8.76 20.69 -0.16
N ARG A 30 -9.90 20.50 0.52
CA ARG A 30 -11.13 19.90 -0.04
C ARG A 30 -10.94 18.48 -0.62
N ALA A 31 -9.92 17.77 -0.18
CA ALA A 31 -9.66 16.39 -0.55
C ALA A 31 -9.31 15.58 0.70
N ALA A 32 -9.68 14.29 0.69
CA ALA A 32 -9.36 13.35 1.75
C ALA A 32 -8.02 12.64 1.51
N TYR A 33 -7.52 12.64 0.28
CA TYR A 33 -6.26 12.00 -0.07
C TYR A 33 -5.67 12.54 -1.37
N SER A 34 -4.37 12.30 -1.57
CA SER A 34 -3.68 12.48 -2.86
C SER A 34 -3.20 11.13 -3.37
N ARG A 35 -3.34 10.87 -4.69
CA ARG A 35 -2.77 9.67 -5.31
C ARG A 35 -1.25 9.79 -5.35
N VAL A 36 -0.56 8.74 -4.96
CA VAL A 36 0.92 8.70 -4.94
C VAL A 36 1.37 7.29 -5.29
N GLU A 37 2.50 7.18 -5.97
CA GLU A 37 3.20 5.90 -6.14
C GLU A 37 4.26 5.75 -5.04
N PRO A 38 4.45 4.54 -4.48
CA PRO A 38 5.58 4.26 -3.61
C PRO A 38 6.91 4.54 -4.33
N THR A 39 7.93 4.95 -3.58
CA THR A 39 9.28 5.09 -4.14
C THR A 39 10.04 3.77 -3.95
N PRO A 40 10.42 3.06 -5.03
CA PRO A 40 11.10 1.78 -4.91
C PRO A 40 12.46 1.89 -4.21
N VAL A 41 12.85 0.83 -3.50
CA VAL A 41 14.15 0.73 -2.82
C VAL A 41 15.04 -0.34 -3.45
N ARG A 42 16.34 -0.22 -3.24
CA ARG A 42 17.32 -1.18 -3.77
C ARG A 42 17.38 -2.44 -2.90
N ALA A 43 17.16 -3.60 -3.53
CA ALA A 43 17.35 -4.93 -2.94
C ALA A 43 16.63 -5.13 -1.58
N PRO A 44 15.28 -5.00 -1.55
CA PRO A 44 14.51 -5.18 -0.33
C PRO A 44 14.68 -6.61 0.21
N LYS A 45 14.65 -6.73 1.54
CA LYS A 45 14.74 -8.02 2.23
C LYS A 45 13.77 -8.04 3.39
N LEU A 46 13.06 -9.16 3.53
CA LEU A 46 12.24 -9.39 4.70
C LEU A 46 13.14 -9.77 5.90
N ILE A 47 13.00 -9.04 7.00
CA ILE A 47 13.82 -9.23 8.22
C ILE A 47 13.06 -10.01 9.29
N ALA A 48 11.75 -9.80 9.39
CA ALA A 48 10.88 -10.45 10.38
C ALA A 48 9.48 -10.65 9.81
N TRP A 49 8.78 -11.66 10.32
CA TRP A 49 7.40 -12.00 9.95
C TRP A 49 6.63 -12.41 11.18
N SER A 50 5.38 -11.95 11.29
CA SER A 50 4.47 -12.37 12.35
C SER A 50 3.36 -13.23 11.76
N PRO A 51 3.39 -14.56 11.99
CA PRO A 51 2.30 -15.44 11.57
C PRO A 51 0.96 -15.07 12.21
N GLU A 52 0.96 -14.47 13.40
CA GLU A 52 -0.25 -13.97 14.04
C GLU A 52 -0.89 -12.82 13.23
N VAL A 53 -0.09 -11.82 12.85
CA VAL A 53 -0.58 -10.68 12.06
C VAL A 53 -0.98 -11.12 10.66
N ALA A 54 -0.24 -12.04 10.04
CA ALA A 54 -0.58 -12.61 8.74
C ALA A 54 -2.01 -13.17 8.73
N ARG A 55 -2.37 -13.97 9.75
CA ARG A 55 -3.73 -14.51 9.89
C ARG A 55 -4.80 -13.44 10.04
N LEU A 56 -4.51 -12.33 10.75
CA LEU A 56 -5.47 -11.23 10.91
C LEU A 56 -5.90 -10.61 9.58
N VAL A 57 -5.02 -10.62 8.59
CA VAL A 57 -5.25 -10.02 7.26
C VAL A 57 -5.43 -11.05 6.15
N GLY A 58 -5.61 -12.33 6.49
CA GLY A 58 -5.83 -13.40 5.51
C GLY A 58 -4.60 -13.78 4.68
N LEU A 59 -3.41 -13.47 5.16
CA LEU A 59 -2.13 -13.90 4.56
C LEU A 59 -1.68 -15.25 5.11
N PRO A 60 -0.90 -16.04 4.34
CA PRO A 60 -0.38 -17.32 4.80
C PRO A 60 0.62 -17.18 5.95
N ASP A 61 0.62 -18.15 6.85
CA ASP A 61 1.53 -18.18 8.01
C ASP A 61 2.99 -18.43 7.58
N THR A 62 3.20 -19.05 6.41
CA THR A 62 4.52 -19.47 5.89
C THR A 62 5.11 -18.44 4.93
N LEU A 63 6.45 -18.37 4.91
CA LEU A 63 7.24 -17.43 4.10
C LEU A 63 7.74 -18.01 2.77
N GLU A 64 6.92 -18.81 2.10
CA GLU A 64 7.31 -19.44 0.82
C GLU A 64 7.64 -18.39 -0.27
N ALA A 65 7.06 -17.20 -0.17
CA ALA A 65 7.25 -16.09 -1.10
C ALA A 65 7.94 -14.86 -0.48
N ALA A 66 8.92 -15.06 0.42
CA ALA A 66 9.57 -13.97 1.16
C ALA A 66 10.16 -12.85 0.29
N ALA A 67 10.69 -13.17 -0.91
CA ALA A 67 11.22 -12.17 -1.84
C ALA A 67 10.12 -11.31 -2.46
N GLU A 68 9.03 -11.93 -2.94
CA GLU A 68 7.85 -11.24 -3.48
C GLU A 68 7.20 -10.36 -2.42
N LEU A 69 7.07 -10.86 -1.18
CA LEU A 69 6.56 -10.08 -0.05
C LEU A 69 7.48 -8.89 0.27
N ALA A 70 8.80 -9.07 0.21
CA ALA A 70 9.73 -7.98 0.41
C ALA A 70 9.57 -6.89 -0.66
N ASP A 71 9.37 -7.27 -1.94
CA ASP A 71 9.12 -6.31 -3.01
C ASP A 71 7.78 -5.57 -2.82
N VAL A 72 6.71 -6.28 -2.44
CA VAL A 72 5.40 -5.64 -2.19
C VAL A 72 5.46 -4.69 -1.01
N PHE A 73 5.94 -5.14 0.15
CA PHE A 73 5.95 -4.32 1.37
C PHE A 73 6.97 -3.18 1.33
N ALA A 74 8.00 -3.28 0.49
CA ALA A 74 8.94 -2.18 0.28
C ALA A 74 8.47 -1.16 -0.77
N GLY A 75 7.32 -1.38 -1.41
CA GLY A 75 6.80 -0.51 -2.46
C GLY A 75 7.49 -0.69 -3.82
N ASN A 76 8.18 -1.80 -4.04
CA ASN A 76 8.80 -2.15 -5.31
C ASN A 76 7.80 -2.80 -6.28
N HIS A 77 6.75 -3.42 -5.75
CA HIS A 77 5.69 -4.07 -6.53
C HIS A 77 4.31 -3.78 -5.92
N LEU A 78 3.31 -3.58 -6.78
CA LEU A 78 1.91 -3.47 -6.37
C LEU A 78 1.16 -4.72 -6.80
N LEU A 79 0.39 -5.30 -5.90
CA LEU A 79 -0.51 -6.39 -6.22
C LEU A 79 -1.70 -5.88 -7.04
N ALA A 80 -2.33 -6.77 -7.81
CA ALA A 80 -3.54 -6.43 -8.54
C ALA A 80 -4.61 -5.87 -7.60
N GLY A 81 -5.21 -4.74 -7.97
CA GLY A 81 -6.22 -4.04 -7.17
C GLY A 81 -5.66 -3.06 -6.13
N MET A 82 -4.36 -3.04 -5.85
CA MET A 82 -3.79 -2.00 -4.99
C MET A 82 -3.87 -0.63 -5.65
N GLU A 83 -4.35 0.36 -4.91
CA GLU A 83 -4.38 1.77 -5.31
C GLU A 83 -3.78 2.64 -4.19
N PRO A 84 -2.48 2.94 -4.24
CA PRO A 84 -1.81 3.66 -3.17
C PRO A 84 -2.22 5.14 -3.11
N TYR A 85 -2.30 5.67 -1.88
CA TYR A 85 -2.66 7.05 -1.62
C TYR A 85 -2.00 7.57 -0.34
N ALA A 86 -1.89 8.90 -0.23
CA ALA A 86 -1.52 9.60 1.00
C ALA A 86 -2.77 10.27 1.57
N ALA A 87 -3.19 9.88 2.77
CA ALA A 87 -4.35 10.48 3.43
C ALA A 87 -4.06 11.92 3.87
N CYS A 88 -4.98 12.83 3.58
CA CYS A 88 -4.97 14.18 4.13
C CYS A 88 -5.57 14.15 5.53
N TYR A 89 -4.81 14.57 6.52
CA TYR A 89 -5.25 14.67 7.92
C TYR A 89 -4.89 16.04 8.50
N GLY A 90 -5.49 16.37 9.63
CA GLY A 90 -5.23 17.61 10.37
C GLY A 90 -4.90 17.35 11.84
N GLY A 91 -4.72 18.43 12.60
CA GLY A 91 -4.50 18.46 14.04
C GLY A 91 -5.01 19.77 14.63
#